data_AF-A0A5C6FKS0-F1
#
_entry.id   AF-A0A5C6FKS0-F1
#
_cell.length_a   1.000
_cell.length_b   1.000
_cell.length_c   1.000
_cell.angle_alpha   90.00
_cell.angle_beta   90.00
_cell.angle_gamma   90.00
#
_symmetry.space_group_name_H-M   'P 1'
#
loop_
_entity.id
_entity.type
_entity.pdbx_description
1 polymer ?
#
loop_
_entity_poly.entity_id
_entity_poly.type
_entity_poly.pdbx_seq_one_letter_code
_entity_poly.pdbx_strand_id
1 'polypeptide(L)'
;MTLYRVKEGLIEDNHVHDVDSNGINDKDGGRGNVYRRNVVHNCPRGGIMVMGRSQHHDVRLHDNLVFDIKSAGLRVGLHSHGVFDTRVHHNTVLSLLAVNRATRTTVANCVFQVENGHAGRVNALNSPGFLARRSVFFTPDAAKAFKYGKSPALGFMGFQKQADAKDVLFEKLEFVDSAKKDFRLKMTDSFRRLLGRDDYLGAHERVLKWAAAGCPMRTRDTLGR
;
A
#
# COMPACT_ATOMS: atom_id res chain seq x y z
N MET A 1 27.21 -1.36 -15.57
CA MET A 1 26.05 -0.71 -14.92
C MET A 1 26.42 -0.42 -13.47
N THR A 2 26.52 0.85 -13.10
CA THR A 2 26.82 1.28 -11.73
C THR A 2 25.51 1.45 -10.96
N LEU A 3 25.44 0.91 -9.74
CA LEU A 3 24.28 1.03 -8.86
C LEU A 3 24.61 1.98 -7.71
N TYR A 4 23.67 2.87 -7.40
CA TYR A 4 23.82 3.84 -6.32
C TYR A 4 22.89 3.49 -5.16
N ARG A 5 23.40 3.63 -3.93
CA ARG A 5 22.57 3.56 -2.73
C ARG A 5 21.91 4.91 -2.53
N VAL A 6 20.62 4.99 -2.79
CA VAL A 6 19.84 6.21 -2.56
C VAL A 6 19.50 6.30 -1.08
N LYS A 7 19.85 7.44 -0.45
CA LYS A 7 19.48 7.75 0.92
C LYS A 7 18.64 9.02 0.93
N GLU A 8 17.67 9.07 1.84
CA GLU A 8 16.81 10.22 2.06
C GLU A 8 16.11 10.71 0.79
N GLY A 9 15.82 9.76 -0.11
CA GLY A 9 15.13 10.04 -1.37
C GLY A 9 13.66 10.36 -1.15
N LEU A 10 13.15 11.35 -1.86
CA LEU A 10 11.74 11.72 -1.87
C LEU A 10 11.15 11.51 -3.27
N ILE A 11 10.19 10.59 -3.37
CA ILE A 11 9.43 10.32 -4.58
C ILE A 11 7.99 10.72 -4.29
N GLU A 12 7.59 11.90 -4.78
CA GLU A 12 6.28 12.47 -4.47
C GLU A 12 5.54 13.05 -5.67
N ASP A 13 4.21 13.03 -5.59
CA ASP A 13 3.29 13.67 -6.55
C ASP A 13 3.49 13.18 -8.00
N ASN A 14 3.89 11.92 -8.18
CA ASN A 14 4.07 11.32 -9.51
C ASN A 14 2.84 10.53 -9.94
N HIS A 15 2.58 10.53 -11.24
CA HIS A 15 1.64 9.63 -11.89
C HIS A 15 2.43 8.64 -12.76
N VAL A 16 2.52 7.39 -12.34
CA VAL A 16 3.29 6.34 -13.01
C VAL A 16 2.34 5.33 -13.62
N HIS A 17 2.33 5.21 -14.95
CA HIS A 17 1.44 4.29 -15.65
C HIS A 17 2.06 3.73 -16.93
N ASP A 18 1.47 2.63 -17.42
CA ASP A 18 1.82 1.97 -18.69
C ASP A 18 3.30 1.57 -18.82
N VAL A 19 3.95 1.28 -17.69
CA VAL A 19 5.32 0.77 -17.65
C VAL A 19 5.28 -0.73 -17.81
N ASP A 20 6.02 -1.32 -18.77
CA ASP A 20 6.13 -2.78 -18.99
C ASP A 20 6.98 -3.49 -17.89
N SER A 21 6.82 -3.08 -16.63
CA SER A 21 7.57 -3.56 -15.49
C SER A 21 6.87 -3.20 -14.17
N ASN A 22 7.65 -2.93 -13.12
CA ASN A 22 7.18 -2.33 -11.87
C ASN A 22 7.00 -0.83 -12.06
N GLY A 23 6.03 -0.21 -11.39
CA GLY A 23 5.85 1.24 -11.39
C GLY A 23 7.00 1.96 -10.67
N ILE A 24 7.11 1.79 -9.35
CA ILE A 24 8.20 2.37 -8.54
C ILE A 24 9.00 1.24 -7.90
N ASN A 25 10.33 1.29 -8.01
CA ASN A 25 11.18 0.20 -7.57
C ASN A 25 12.39 0.67 -6.74
N ASP A 26 12.35 0.42 -5.43
CA ASP A 26 13.46 0.63 -4.50
C ASP A 26 14.23 -0.68 -4.29
N LYS A 27 15.30 -0.85 -5.06
CA LYS A 27 15.96 -2.16 -5.22
C LYS A 27 17.10 -2.41 -4.25
N ASP A 28 18.03 -1.47 -4.09
CA ASP A 28 19.35 -1.68 -3.48
C ASP A 28 19.70 -0.60 -2.43
N GLY A 29 19.68 -0.95 -1.15
CA GLY A 29 20.36 -0.17 -0.09
C GLY A 29 19.68 1.14 0.28
N GLY A 30 18.38 1.25 0.02
CA GLY A 30 17.59 2.45 0.30
C GLY A 30 17.50 2.73 1.79
N ARG A 31 17.77 3.96 2.22
CA ARG A 31 17.66 4.36 3.64
C ARG A 31 16.97 5.69 3.80
N GLY A 32 15.92 5.75 4.62
CA GLY A 32 15.19 7.00 4.87
C GLY A 32 14.35 7.47 3.67
N ASN A 33 14.08 6.58 2.70
CA ASN A 33 13.35 6.95 1.49
C ASN A 33 11.84 7.11 1.79
N VAL A 34 11.23 8.13 1.19
CA VAL A 34 9.82 8.46 1.32
C VAL A 34 9.14 8.42 -0.04
N TYR A 35 8.06 7.64 -0.12
CA TYR A 35 7.20 7.49 -1.29
C TYR A 35 5.81 8.01 -0.92
N ARG A 36 5.43 9.20 -1.41
CA ARG A 36 4.15 9.80 -1.02
C ARG A 36 3.33 10.43 -2.14
N ARG A 37 2.01 10.38 -2.04
CA ARG A 37 1.10 11.02 -3.00
C ARG A 37 1.34 10.60 -4.45
N ASN A 38 1.81 9.38 -4.68
CA ASN A 38 1.97 8.85 -6.03
C ASN A 38 0.71 8.09 -6.45
N VAL A 39 0.35 8.20 -7.72
CA VAL A 39 -0.66 7.37 -8.38
C VAL A 39 0.06 6.39 -9.29
N VAL A 40 -0.13 5.08 -9.08
CA VAL A 40 0.55 4.03 -9.85
C VAL A 40 -0.48 3.04 -10.41
N HIS A 41 -0.54 2.87 -11.73
CA HIS A 41 -1.45 1.90 -12.33
C HIS A 41 -0.95 1.28 -13.64
N ASN A 42 -1.61 0.22 -14.09
CA ASN A 42 -1.29 -0.51 -15.32
C ASN A 42 0.21 -0.90 -15.45
N CYS A 43 0.82 -1.32 -14.35
CA CYS A 43 2.20 -1.82 -14.30
C CYS A 43 2.17 -3.33 -14.00
N PRO A 44 2.43 -4.22 -14.99
CA PRO A 44 2.10 -5.63 -14.88
C PRO A 44 2.96 -6.40 -13.87
N ARG A 45 4.18 -5.94 -13.54
CA ARG A 45 5.08 -6.65 -12.61
C ARG A 45 4.92 -6.21 -11.15
N GLY A 46 4.38 -5.03 -10.90
CA GLY A 46 4.15 -4.51 -9.54
C GLY A 46 3.88 -3.00 -9.51
N GLY A 47 3.28 -2.52 -8.43
CA GLY A 47 3.08 -1.08 -8.18
C GLY A 47 4.32 -0.46 -7.54
N ILE A 48 4.28 -0.25 -6.22
CA ILE A 48 5.40 0.26 -5.42
C ILE A 48 6.12 -0.90 -4.74
N MET A 49 7.41 -1.08 -5.06
CA MET A 49 8.20 -2.24 -4.68
C MET A 49 9.43 -1.82 -3.88
N VAL A 50 9.50 -2.20 -2.61
CA VAL A 50 10.70 -2.05 -1.76
C VAL A 50 11.34 -3.42 -1.61
N MET A 51 12.44 -3.71 -2.33
CA MET A 51 12.84 -5.10 -2.56
C MET A 51 13.93 -5.64 -1.62
N GLY A 52 14.77 -4.81 -0.99
CA GLY A 52 15.68 -5.28 0.06
C GLY A 52 16.91 -6.06 -0.42
N ARG A 53 17.51 -5.75 -1.58
CA ARG A 53 18.69 -6.51 -2.08
C ARG A 53 20.01 -6.11 -1.42
N SER A 54 20.09 -4.93 -0.84
CA SER A 54 21.07 -4.58 0.18
C SER A 54 20.29 -3.83 1.26
N GLN A 55 20.41 -4.26 2.52
CA GLN A 55 19.54 -3.88 3.65
C GLN A 55 18.87 -2.50 3.51
N HIS A 56 17.54 -2.49 3.35
CA HIS A 56 16.76 -1.25 3.36
C HIS A 56 16.35 -0.87 4.77
N HIS A 57 16.32 0.42 5.09
CA HIS A 57 16.00 0.85 6.45
C HIS A 57 15.20 2.16 6.49
N ASP A 58 14.22 2.24 7.39
CA ASP A 58 13.35 3.42 7.59
C ASP A 58 12.73 3.90 6.26
N VAL A 59 11.99 3.02 5.59
CA VAL A 59 11.26 3.37 4.37
C VAL A 59 9.84 3.77 4.73
N ARG A 60 9.36 4.88 4.18
CA ARG A 60 8.00 5.40 4.43
C ARG A 60 7.20 5.42 3.14
N LEU A 61 6.04 4.77 3.15
CA LEU A 61 5.13 4.70 2.01
C LEU A 61 3.78 5.24 2.47
N HIS A 62 3.37 6.41 1.98
CA HIS A 62 2.12 6.99 2.44
C HIS A 62 1.33 7.83 1.45
N ASP A 63 0.01 7.90 1.62
CA ASP A 63 -0.86 8.69 0.75
C ASP A 63 -0.77 8.29 -0.74
N ASN A 64 -0.41 7.04 -1.07
CA ASN A 64 -0.35 6.58 -2.46
C ASN A 64 -1.66 5.92 -2.89
N LEU A 65 -1.99 6.03 -4.17
CA LEU A 65 -3.04 5.26 -4.83
C LEU A 65 -2.42 4.29 -5.82
N VAL A 66 -2.74 3.01 -5.68
CA VAL A 66 -2.23 1.95 -6.56
C VAL A 66 -3.39 1.09 -7.04
N PHE A 67 -3.57 0.93 -8.35
CA PHE A 67 -4.66 0.15 -8.93
C PHE A 67 -4.27 -0.50 -10.27
N ASP A 68 -5.09 -1.41 -10.79
CA ASP A 68 -4.83 -2.15 -12.04
C ASP A 68 -3.45 -2.83 -12.08
N ILE A 69 -3.02 -3.37 -10.93
CA ILE A 69 -1.76 -4.11 -10.80
C ILE A 69 -2.03 -5.61 -10.73
N LYS A 70 -1.52 -6.35 -11.71
CA LYS A 70 -1.69 -7.82 -11.84
C LYS A 70 -0.94 -8.63 -10.77
N SER A 71 0.13 -8.07 -10.18
CA SER A 71 0.95 -8.73 -9.16
C SER A 71 0.66 -8.15 -7.76
N ALA A 72 1.68 -7.62 -7.06
CA ALA A 72 1.51 -6.87 -5.82
C ALA A 72 1.45 -5.37 -6.11
N GLY A 73 0.38 -4.70 -5.69
CA GLY A 73 0.29 -3.24 -5.73
C GLY A 73 1.32 -2.59 -4.81
N LEU A 74 1.52 -3.16 -3.62
CA LEU A 74 2.56 -2.71 -2.69
C LEU A 74 3.33 -3.92 -2.17
N ARG A 75 4.66 -3.90 -2.33
CA ARG A 75 5.53 -4.92 -1.77
C ARG A 75 6.57 -4.33 -0.83
N VAL A 76 6.71 -4.94 0.35
CA VAL A 76 7.79 -4.70 1.31
C VAL A 76 8.60 -5.98 1.48
N GLY A 77 9.79 -5.96 0.93
CA GLY A 77 10.77 -7.04 0.91
C GLY A 77 10.51 -8.12 -0.14
N LEU A 78 11.59 -8.59 -0.76
CA LEU A 78 11.59 -9.68 -1.73
C LEU A 78 12.92 -10.45 -1.71
N HIS A 79 14.04 -9.72 -1.70
CA HIS A 79 15.39 -10.28 -1.76
C HIS A 79 15.92 -10.69 -0.38
N SER A 80 17.09 -11.34 -0.35
CA SER A 80 17.66 -12.05 0.80
C SER A 80 18.05 -11.19 1.99
N HIS A 81 18.35 -9.90 1.77
CA HIS A 81 18.93 -9.04 2.81
C HIS A 81 17.88 -8.28 3.63
N GLY A 82 16.64 -8.31 3.15
CA GLY A 82 15.46 -7.82 3.82
C GLY A 82 15.32 -6.30 3.92
N VAL A 83 14.20 -5.90 4.51
CA VAL A 83 13.79 -4.50 4.72
C VAL A 83 13.46 -4.31 6.19
N PHE A 84 13.88 -3.21 6.79
CA PHE A 84 13.74 -2.94 8.22
C PHE A 84 13.00 -1.63 8.46
N ASP A 85 12.17 -1.58 9.51
CA ASP A 85 11.53 -0.37 10.00
C ASP A 85 10.69 0.36 8.94
N THR A 86 9.91 -0.39 8.18
CA THR A 86 9.04 0.19 7.14
C THR A 86 7.73 0.68 7.73
N ARG A 87 7.31 1.88 7.35
CA ARG A 87 6.03 2.48 7.71
C ARG A 87 5.18 2.66 6.47
N VAL A 88 4.08 1.92 6.39
CA VAL A 88 3.09 1.99 5.32
C VAL A 88 1.84 2.63 5.91
N HIS A 89 1.43 3.83 5.48
CA HIS A 89 0.19 4.40 6.00
C HIS A 89 -0.62 5.30 5.07
N HIS A 90 -1.93 5.36 5.22
CA HIS A 90 -2.82 6.19 4.38
C HIS A 90 -2.77 5.83 2.88
N ASN A 91 -2.48 4.58 2.52
CA ASN A 91 -2.44 4.16 1.11
C ASN A 91 -3.77 3.50 0.70
N THR A 92 -4.26 3.83 -0.49
CA THR A 92 -5.32 3.06 -1.18
C THR A 92 -4.66 2.15 -2.20
N VAL A 93 -4.75 0.85 -2.00
CA VAL A 93 -4.15 -0.14 -2.89
C VAL A 93 -5.24 -1.11 -3.34
N LEU A 94 -5.74 -0.93 -4.55
CA LEU A 94 -6.67 -1.84 -5.22
C LEU A 94 -5.91 -3.03 -5.84
N SER A 95 -5.02 -3.62 -5.04
CA SER A 95 -4.23 -4.80 -5.35
C SER A 95 -3.67 -5.41 -4.04
N LEU A 96 -2.83 -6.42 -4.17
CA LEU A 96 -2.24 -7.16 -3.05
C LEU A 96 -1.16 -6.34 -2.30
N LEU A 97 -1.23 -6.34 -0.96
CA LEU A 97 -0.08 -6.10 -0.08
C LEU A 97 0.75 -7.37 0.06
N ALA A 98 2.02 -7.34 -0.34
CA ALA A 98 2.96 -8.43 -0.11
C ALA A 98 4.08 -8.02 0.85
N VAL A 99 4.22 -8.72 1.98
CA VAL A 99 5.31 -8.51 2.93
C VAL A 99 6.09 -9.82 3.11
N ASN A 100 7.38 -9.77 2.80
CA ASN A 100 8.25 -10.95 2.84
C ASN A 100 9.69 -10.51 3.08
N ARG A 101 10.40 -11.17 4.00
CA ARG A 101 11.77 -10.77 4.38
C ARG A 101 11.81 -9.30 4.85
N ALA A 102 10.81 -8.86 5.59
CA ALA A 102 10.72 -7.48 6.07
C ALA A 102 10.40 -7.44 7.56
N THR A 103 11.29 -6.90 8.36
CA THR A 103 11.14 -6.85 9.82
C THR A 103 10.60 -5.50 10.26
N ARG A 104 9.86 -5.49 11.38
CA ARG A 104 9.31 -4.26 11.99
C ARG A 104 8.52 -3.39 10.99
N THR A 105 7.76 -4.04 10.12
CA THR A 105 6.89 -3.35 9.14
C THR A 105 5.57 -2.99 9.81
N THR A 106 5.26 -1.70 9.88
CA THR A 106 3.97 -1.21 10.38
C THR A 106 3.11 -0.74 9.22
N VAL A 107 1.91 -1.32 9.10
CA VAL A 107 0.86 -0.91 8.18
C VAL A 107 -0.24 -0.24 9.01
N ALA A 108 -0.53 1.01 8.75
CA ALA A 108 -1.56 1.74 9.49
C ALA A 108 -2.47 2.47 8.51
N ASN A 109 -3.76 2.54 8.78
CA ASN A 109 -4.63 3.43 8.01
C ASN A 109 -4.61 3.17 6.49
N CYS A 110 -4.59 1.92 6.04
CA CYS A 110 -4.55 1.60 4.60
C CYS A 110 -5.78 0.84 4.15
N VAL A 111 -6.09 0.92 2.86
CA VAL A 111 -7.12 0.09 2.22
C VAL A 111 -6.42 -0.81 1.21
N PHE A 112 -6.62 -2.12 1.34
CA PHE A 112 -6.17 -3.12 0.38
C PHE A 112 -7.39 -3.87 -0.15
N GLN A 113 -7.59 -3.86 -1.45
CA GLN A 113 -8.69 -4.56 -2.11
C GLN A 113 -8.17 -5.37 -3.29
N VAL A 114 -8.55 -6.64 -3.37
CA VAL A 114 -8.38 -7.45 -4.59
C VAL A 114 -9.71 -8.08 -4.96
N GLU A 115 -10.01 -8.17 -6.26
CA GLU A 115 -11.19 -8.89 -6.74
C GLU A 115 -11.07 -10.37 -6.39
N ASN A 116 -9.91 -10.96 -6.65
CA ASN A 116 -9.64 -12.38 -6.46
C ASN A 116 -8.37 -12.60 -5.62
N GLY A 117 -8.42 -13.57 -4.70
CA GLY A 117 -7.26 -14.00 -3.92
C GLY A 117 -7.16 -13.38 -2.52
N HIS A 118 -5.98 -12.88 -2.16
CA HIS A 118 -5.70 -12.30 -0.84
C HIS A 118 -5.35 -10.82 -0.99
N ALA A 119 -5.98 -9.94 -0.22
CA ALA A 119 -5.63 -8.52 -0.16
C ALA A 119 -4.32 -8.29 0.61
N GLY A 120 -3.96 -9.21 1.52
CA GLY A 120 -2.69 -9.21 2.24
C GLY A 120 -2.02 -10.58 2.28
N ARG A 121 -0.72 -10.62 1.99
CA ARG A 121 0.15 -11.80 2.13
C ARG A 121 1.38 -11.44 2.92
N VAL A 122 1.50 -12.02 4.12
CA VAL A 122 2.65 -11.81 5.01
C VAL A 122 3.31 -13.15 5.31
N ASN A 123 4.62 -13.24 5.08
CA ASN A 123 5.40 -14.38 5.52
C ASN A 123 5.92 -14.16 6.94
N ALA A 124 5.19 -14.66 7.94
CA ALA A 124 5.51 -14.48 9.35
C ALA A 124 6.91 -14.97 9.74
N LEU A 125 7.38 -16.08 9.14
CA LEU A 125 8.68 -16.68 9.48
C LEU A 125 9.86 -15.74 9.21
N ASN A 126 9.73 -14.86 8.20
CA ASN A 126 10.79 -13.95 7.81
C ASN A 126 10.37 -12.48 7.85
N SER A 127 9.23 -12.19 8.49
CA SER A 127 8.75 -10.82 8.68
C SER A 127 8.40 -10.53 10.15
N PRO A 128 9.32 -10.79 11.10
CA PRO A 128 9.07 -10.55 12.52
C PRO A 128 8.79 -9.08 12.80
N GLY A 129 7.84 -8.82 13.71
CA GLY A 129 7.43 -7.47 14.07
C GLY A 129 6.53 -6.79 13.03
N PHE A 130 5.94 -7.54 12.09
CA PHE A 130 4.85 -6.99 11.27
C PHE A 130 3.67 -6.60 12.16
N LEU A 131 3.10 -5.42 11.91
CA LEU A 131 1.98 -4.86 12.64
C LEU A 131 1.03 -4.21 11.65
N ALA A 132 -0.27 -4.53 11.72
CA ALA A 132 -1.31 -3.82 10.98
C ALA A 132 -2.30 -3.16 11.94
N ARG A 133 -2.69 -1.91 11.68
CA ARG A 133 -3.62 -1.12 12.50
C ARG A 133 -4.61 -0.35 11.63
N ARG A 134 -5.89 -0.30 12.01
CA ARG A 134 -6.93 0.53 11.33
C ARG A 134 -6.87 0.43 9.80
N SER A 135 -6.62 -0.77 9.28
CA SER A 135 -6.41 -1.04 7.86
C SER A 135 -7.42 -2.06 7.38
N VAL A 136 -7.96 -1.84 6.20
CA VAL A 136 -8.97 -2.69 5.57
C VAL A 136 -8.28 -3.62 4.59
N PHE A 137 -8.59 -4.92 4.68
CA PHE A 137 -8.18 -5.94 3.73
C PHE A 137 -9.45 -6.60 3.19
N PHE A 138 -9.84 -6.27 1.97
CA PHE A 138 -11.12 -6.65 1.40
C PHE A 138 -10.95 -7.54 0.16
N THR A 139 -11.69 -8.65 0.14
CA THR A 139 -11.74 -9.60 -0.98
C THR A 139 -13.19 -10.06 -1.16
N PRO A 140 -13.90 -9.64 -2.22
CA PRO A 140 -15.33 -9.98 -2.39
C PRO A 140 -15.56 -11.48 -2.45
N ASP A 141 -14.71 -12.21 -3.18
CA ASP A 141 -14.99 -13.60 -3.59
C ASP A 141 -14.17 -14.64 -2.82
N ALA A 142 -13.36 -14.23 -1.83
CA ALA A 142 -12.49 -15.14 -1.09
C ALA A 142 -12.83 -15.16 0.41
N ALA A 143 -13.11 -16.35 0.93
CA ALA A 143 -13.29 -16.61 2.37
C ALA A 143 -12.07 -16.27 3.25
N LYS A 144 -10.94 -15.86 2.66
CA LYS A 144 -9.69 -15.53 3.36
C LYS A 144 -9.05 -14.28 2.75
N ALA A 145 -9.47 -13.09 3.20
CA ALA A 145 -8.89 -11.83 2.74
C ALA A 145 -7.38 -11.67 3.04
N PHE A 146 -6.87 -12.45 4.00
CA PHE A 146 -5.49 -12.38 4.45
C PHE A 146 -4.85 -13.76 4.56
N LYS A 147 -3.64 -13.93 4.01
CA LYS A 147 -2.84 -15.16 4.13
C LYS A 147 -1.58 -14.91 4.95
N TYR A 148 -1.51 -15.53 6.13
CA TYR A 148 -0.29 -15.65 6.94
C TYR A 148 0.38 -17.02 6.73
N GLY A 149 1.71 -17.06 6.66
CA GLY A 149 2.48 -18.31 6.61
C GLY A 149 2.43 -19.12 7.91
N LYS A 150 2.80 -20.40 7.86
CA LYS A 150 2.90 -21.29 9.04
C LYS A 150 4.07 -20.84 9.94
N SER A 151 3.83 -20.31 11.13
CA SER A 151 4.86 -20.13 12.17
C SER A 151 4.28 -20.31 13.58
N PRO A 152 4.94 -21.07 14.48
CA PRO A 152 4.39 -21.50 15.78
C PRO A 152 4.68 -20.56 16.97
N ALA A 153 5.42 -19.47 16.80
CA ALA A 153 5.82 -18.61 17.92
C ALA A 153 5.71 -17.12 17.56
N LEU A 154 4.60 -16.50 17.94
CA LEU A 154 4.55 -15.07 18.27
C LEU A 154 3.25 -14.77 19.01
N GLY A 155 3.42 -14.25 20.22
CA GLY A 155 2.33 -13.64 20.97
C GLY A 155 1.74 -12.51 20.16
N PHE A 156 0.47 -12.66 19.82
CA PHE A 156 -0.38 -11.62 19.29
C PHE A 156 -0.68 -10.57 20.39
N MET A 157 0.33 -9.85 20.88
CA MET A 157 0.09 -8.62 21.63
C MET A 157 -0.35 -7.54 20.64
N GLY A 158 -1.64 -7.52 20.33
CA GLY A 158 -2.28 -6.52 19.46
C GLY A 158 -3.02 -7.08 18.24
N PHE A 159 -2.92 -8.38 17.97
CA PHE A 159 -3.89 -9.10 17.14
C PHE A 159 -4.64 -10.08 18.07
N GLN A 160 -5.32 -9.52 19.06
CA GLN A 160 -6.56 -10.16 19.47
C GLN A 160 -7.29 -10.41 18.15
N LYS A 161 -7.75 -11.65 17.93
CA LYS A 161 -8.79 -11.89 16.94
C LYS A 161 -9.86 -10.84 17.27
N GLN A 162 -9.87 -9.71 16.57
CA GLN A 162 -10.93 -8.70 16.61
C GLN A 162 -12.13 -9.31 15.87
N ALA A 163 -12.50 -10.53 16.27
CA ALA A 163 -13.89 -10.95 16.29
C ALA A 163 -14.63 -10.22 17.43
N ASP A 164 -13.90 -9.70 18.43
CA ASP A 164 -14.51 -8.92 19.53
C ASP A 164 -14.30 -7.39 19.44
N ALA A 165 -13.55 -6.88 18.46
CA ALA A 165 -13.80 -5.52 17.98
C ALA A 165 -14.67 -5.64 16.74
N LYS A 166 -15.87 -5.11 16.86
CA LYS A 166 -17.02 -5.27 15.96
C LYS A 166 -16.85 -4.75 14.52
N ASP A 167 -15.65 -4.40 14.07
CA ASP A 167 -15.46 -3.60 12.85
C ASP A 167 -14.40 -4.17 11.90
N VAL A 168 -14.45 -5.48 11.58
CA VAL A 168 -13.90 -5.96 10.31
C VAL A 168 -15.07 -6.04 9.33
N LEU A 169 -15.22 -5.00 8.51
CA LEU A 169 -16.30 -4.97 7.51
C LEU A 169 -15.95 -5.85 6.32
N PHE A 170 -16.90 -6.73 5.99
CA PHE A 170 -16.97 -7.47 4.73
C PHE A 170 -17.73 -6.66 3.66
N GLU A 171 -17.84 -5.33 3.81
CA GLU A 171 -18.61 -4.50 2.87
C GLU A 171 -17.85 -4.29 1.56
N LYS A 172 -18.57 -4.50 0.45
CA LYS A 172 -18.10 -4.27 -0.91
C LYS A 172 -17.82 -2.78 -1.10
N LEU A 173 -16.61 -2.45 -1.55
CA LEU A 173 -16.29 -1.11 -2.00
C LEU A 173 -17.04 -0.84 -3.30
N GLU A 174 -18.07 0.01 -3.21
CA GLU A 174 -18.87 0.46 -4.35
C GLU A 174 -18.26 1.76 -4.89
N PHE A 175 -18.02 1.82 -6.20
CA PHE A 175 -17.66 3.06 -6.88
C PHE A 175 -18.93 3.78 -7.32
N VAL A 176 -19.01 5.09 -7.13
CA VAL A 176 -20.24 5.87 -7.37
C VAL A 176 -20.66 5.87 -8.84
N ASP A 177 -19.73 5.78 -9.79
CA ASP A 177 -20.05 5.67 -11.22
C ASP A 177 -18.87 5.11 -12.04
N SER A 178 -18.92 3.80 -12.38
CA SER A 178 -17.88 3.15 -13.18
C SER A 178 -17.85 3.64 -14.64
N ALA A 179 -18.92 4.26 -15.14
CA ALA A 179 -19.02 4.72 -16.52
C ALA A 179 -18.40 6.12 -16.73
N LYS A 180 -18.21 6.92 -15.67
CA LYS A 180 -17.76 8.32 -15.76
C LYS A 180 -16.32 8.58 -15.30
N LYS A 181 -15.52 7.54 -15.08
CA LYS A 181 -14.15 7.64 -14.52
C LYS A 181 -14.12 8.33 -13.14
N ASP A 182 -15.24 8.26 -12.41
CA ASP A 182 -15.36 8.84 -11.08
C ASP A 182 -15.10 7.76 -10.02
N PHE A 183 -13.82 7.59 -9.67
CA PHE A 183 -13.35 6.57 -8.73
C PHE A 183 -13.61 6.93 -7.26
N ARG A 184 -14.66 7.70 -6.97
CA ARG A 184 -15.06 8.02 -5.60
C ARG A 184 -15.59 6.76 -4.91
N LEU A 185 -14.93 6.38 -3.84
CA LEU A 185 -15.35 5.32 -2.94
C LEU A 185 -16.68 5.72 -2.29
N LYS A 186 -17.71 4.88 -2.40
CA LYS A 186 -18.97 5.11 -1.67
C LYS A 186 -18.70 4.88 -0.19
N MET A 187 -18.63 5.98 0.55
CA MET A 187 -18.40 6.00 1.98
C MET A 187 -19.67 5.54 2.74
N THR A 188 -19.78 4.25 3.01
CA THR A 188 -20.82 3.73 3.93
C THR A 188 -20.56 4.24 5.35
N ASP A 189 -21.59 4.29 6.18
CA ASP A 189 -21.43 4.74 7.57
C ASP A 189 -20.55 3.80 8.39
N SER A 190 -20.59 2.50 8.07
CA SER A 190 -19.69 1.50 8.61
C SER A 190 -18.23 1.84 8.27
N PHE A 191 -17.95 2.16 7.00
CA PHE A 191 -16.60 2.54 6.56
C PHE A 191 -16.14 3.86 7.19
N ARG A 192 -17.03 4.87 7.32
CA ARG A 192 -16.74 6.14 8.03
C ARG A 192 -16.37 5.93 9.50
N ARG A 193 -17.03 5.01 10.22
CA ARG A 193 -16.70 4.70 11.62
C ARG A 193 -15.31 4.07 11.75
N LEU A 194 -14.97 3.17 10.85
CA LEU A 194 -13.73 2.39 10.87
C LEU A 194 -12.50 3.26 10.56
N LEU A 195 -12.65 4.21 9.66
CA LEU A 195 -11.60 5.14 9.26
C LEU A 195 -11.42 6.32 10.23
N GLY A 196 -12.38 6.59 11.10
CA GLY A 196 -12.37 7.76 12.00
C GLY A 196 -12.80 9.05 11.29
N ARG A 197 -13.17 10.07 12.08
CA ARG A 197 -13.64 11.37 11.56
C ARG A 197 -12.47 12.23 11.05
N ASP A 198 -12.72 12.87 9.90
CA ASP A 198 -12.08 14.04 9.28
C ASP A 198 -10.66 13.92 8.69
N ASP A 199 -9.65 13.33 9.35
CA ASP A 199 -8.27 13.34 8.81
C ASP A 199 -7.93 12.15 7.89
N TYR A 200 -8.39 10.95 8.26
CA TYR A 200 -8.15 9.73 7.50
C TYR A 200 -8.85 9.79 6.13
N LEU A 201 -10.09 10.24 6.14
CA LEU A 201 -10.89 10.41 4.94
C LEU A 201 -10.32 11.47 4.02
N GLY A 202 -9.83 12.57 4.59
CA GLY A 202 -9.15 13.59 3.82
C GLY A 202 -7.98 13.04 3.02
N ALA A 203 -7.17 12.12 3.57
CA ALA A 203 -6.04 11.54 2.84
C ALA A 203 -6.48 10.73 1.62
N HIS A 204 -7.35 9.74 1.82
CA HIS A 204 -7.83 8.89 0.72
C HIS A 204 -8.67 9.68 -0.29
N GLU A 205 -9.55 10.56 0.19
CA GLU A 205 -10.38 11.40 -0.67
C GLU A 205 -9.55 12.42 -1.44
N ARG A 206 -8.48 13.00 -0.87
CA ARG A 206 -7.54 13.87 -1.60
C ARG A 206 -6.87 13.13 -2.74
N VAL A 207 -6.37 11.93 -2.49
CA VAL A 207 -5.69 11.14 -3.53
C VAL A 207 -6.68 10.71 -4.62
N LEU A 208 -7.89 10.30 -4.24
CA LEU A 208 -8.95 9.96 -5.21
C LEU A 208 -9.43 11.18 -6.00
N LYS A 209 -9.62 12.34 -5.35
CA LYS A 209 -9.96 13.61 -6.02
C LYS A 209 -8.84 14.06 -6.96
N TRP A 210 -7.59 13.91 -6.54
CA TRP A 210 -6.42 14.23 -7.37
C TRP A 210 -6.34 13.34 -8.61
N ALA A 211 -6.54 12.03 -8.46
CA ALA A 211 -6.61 11.09 -9.57
C ALA A 211 -7.80 11.38 -10.51
N ALA A 212 -8.98 11.65 -9.96
CA ALA A 212 -10.19 11.98 -10.72
C ALA A 212 -10.06 13.33 -11.47
N ALA A 213 -9.30 14.28 -10.94
CA ALA A 213 -8.97 15.54 -11.60
C ALA A 213 -7.93 15.37 -12.73
N GLY A 214 -7.57 14.13 -13.09
CA GLY A 214 -6.64 13.82 -14.17
C GLY A 214 -5.18 14.04 -13.80
N CYS A 215 -4.83 13.98 -12.50
CA CYS A 215 -3.47 14.22 -11.97
C CYS A 215 -2.83 15.41 -12.70
N PRO A 216 -3.22 16.68 -12.42
CA PRO A 216 -2.63 17.82 -13.11
C PRO A 216 -1.12 17.68 -12.97
N MET A 217 -0.45 17.32 -14.07
CA MET A 217 0.98 17.14 -14.05
C MET A 217 1.51 18.49 -13.63
N ARG A 218 2.08 18.58 -12.43
CA ARG A 218 3.07 19.61 -12.17
C ARG A 218 4.30 19.20 -12.98
N THR A 219 4.19 19.24 -14.31
CA THR A 219 5.39 19.37 -15.12
C THR A 219 6.08 20.61 -14.60
N ARG A 220 7.39 20.48 -14.44
CA ARG A 220 8.27 21.45 -13.81
C ARG A 220 8.33 22.80 -14.55
N ASP A 221 7.47 23.02 -15.54
CA ASP A 221 7.30 24.24 -16.33
C ASP A 221 6.66 25.40 -15.54
N THR A 222 6.26 25.16 -14.28
CA THR A 222 5.88 26.24 -13.33
C THR A 222 7.02 26.73 -12.45
N LEU A 223 8.26 26.24 -12.62
CA LEU A 223 9.47 26.98 -12.23
C LEU A 223 9.82 27.98 -13.33
N GLY A 224 8.86 28.85 -13.65
CA GLY A 224 9.07 30.06 -14.42
C GLY A 224 9.27 31.22 -13.46
N ARG A 225 10.55 31.60 -13.29
CA ARG A 225 11.12 32.75 -12.56
C ARG A 225 11.39 32.57 -11.07
#